data_AF-A0A932KET9-F1
#
_entry.id   AF-A0A932KET9-F1
#
_cell.length_a   1.000
_cell.length_b   1.000
_cell.length_c   1.000
_cell.angle_alpha   90.00
_cell.angle_beta   90.00
_cell.angle_gamma   90.00
#
_symmetry.space_group_name_H-M   'P 1'
#
loop_
_entity.id
_entity.type
_entity.pdbx_description
1 polymer ?
#
loop_
_entity_poly.entity_id
_entity_poly.type
_entity_poly.pdbx_seq_one_letter_code
_entity_poly.pdbx_strand_id
1 'polypeptide(L)'
;MIRRKAKGEQQRARMEAEAEACFQRAPEVARRQEAKSLELRAATRLSRLWYAQGRHEDARQLLADIYGWFSEGFATPDLQEARLLLDQLARTRGIMGESLLR
;
A
#
# COMPACT_ATOMS: atom_id res chain seq x y z
N MET A 1 22.50 5.72 -49.15
CA MET A 1 22.67 6.03 -47.70
C MET A 1 21.41 6.67 -47.10
N ILE A 2 20.27 5.96 -46.98
CA ILE A 2 19.00 6.60 -46.50
C ILE A 2 18.31 5.85 -45.33
N ARG A 3 18.65 4.58 -45.05
CA ARG A 3 17.90 3.75 -44.07
C ARG A 3 18.17 4.01 -42.57
N ARG A 4 19.11 4.88 -42.18
CA ARG A 4 19.47 5.09 -40.76
C ARG A 4 18.64 6.16 -40.04
N LYS A 5 18.17 7.21 -40.72
CA LYS A 5 17.41 8.31 -40.08
C LYS A 5 15.99 7.89 -39.66
N ALA A 6 15.27 7.19 -40.55
CA ALA A 6 13.91 6.73 -40.29
C ALA A 6 13.79 5.83 -39.04
N LYS A 7 14.82 5.00 -38.76
CA LYS A 7 14.82 4.11 -37.59
C LYS A 7 14.97 4.87 -36.27
N GLY A 8 15.71 5.99 -36.27
CA GLY A 8 15.87 6.85 -35.09
C GLY A 8 14.62 7.67 -34.78
N GLU A 9 13.95 8.17 -35.82
CA GLU A 9 12.69 8.92 -35.72
C GLU A 9 11.54 8.01 -35.25
N GLN A 10 11.46 6.80 -35.79
CA GLN A 10 10.46 5.80 -35.38
C GLN A 10 10.66 5.34 -33.92
N GLN A 11 11.91 5.22 -33.47
CA GLN A 11 12.21 4.87 -32.08
C GLN A 11 11.85 6.00 -31.11
N ARG A 12 12.10 7.25 -31.49
CA ARG A 12 11.68 8.42 -30.69
C ARG A 12 10.17 8.52 -30.58
N ALA A 13 9.45 8.42 -31.70
CA ALA A 13 8.00 8.46 -31.69
C ALA A 13 7.38 7.36 -30.80
N ARG A 14 8.01 6.17 -30.78
CA ARG A 14 7.61 5.08 -29.88
C ARG A 14 7.86 5.43 -28.41
N MET A 15 9.03 5.95 -28.07
CA MET A 15 9.36 6.37 -26.69
C MET A 15 8.45 7.50 -26.21
N GLU A 16 8.12 8.44 -27.09
CA GLU A 16 7.19 9.55 -26.81
C GLU A 16 5.77 9.02 -26.55
N ALA A 17 5.29 8.06 -27.36
CA ALA A 17 4.00 7.41 -27.14
C ALA A 17 3.96 6.58 -25.83
N GLU A 18 5.05 5.87 -25.49
CA GLU A 18 5.16 5.11 -24.23
C GLU A 18 5.17 6.06 -23.02
N ALA A 19 5.87 7.19 -23.11
CA ALA A 19 5.88 8.23 -22.07
C ALA A 19 4.51 8.89 -21.92
N GLU A 20 3.85 9.24 -23.03
CA GLU A 20 2.50 9.81 -23.02
C GLU A 20 1.50 8.86 -22.36
N ALA A 21 1.52 7.57 -22.71
CA ALA A 21 0.68 6.56 -22.08
C ALA A 21 1.00 6.35 -20.58
N CYS A 22 2.24 6.64 -20.15
CA CYS A 22 2.60 6.65 -18.72
C CYS A 22 1.98 7.86 -18.02
N PHE A 23 2.16 9.06 -18.57
CA PHE A 23 1.63 10.29 -18.00
C PHE A 23 0.11 10.36 -18.02
N GLN A 24 -0.56 9.75 -19.00
CA GLN A 24 -2.01 9.64 -19.05
C GLN A 24 -2.57 8.73 -17.93
N ARG A 25 -1.83 7.69 -17.52
CA ARG A 25 -2.23 6.79 -16.42
C ARG A 25 -1.91 7.35 -15.03
N ALA A 26 -0.96 8.29 -14.93
CA ALA A 26 -0.52 8.83 -13.65
C ALA A 26 -1.65 9.46 -12.81
N PRO A 27 -2.60 10.24 -13.36
CA PRO A 27 -3.73 10.78 -12.60
C PRO A 27 -4.65 9.71 -12.03
N GLU A 28 -4.96 8.67 -12.80
CA GLU A 28 -5.81 7.56 -12.34
C GLU A 28 -5.16 6.81 -11.18
N VAL A 29 -3.86 6.56 -11.31
CA VAL A 29 -3.03 5.94 -10.27
C VAL A 29 -2.99 6.82 -9.02
N ALA A 30 -2.77 8.13 -9.16
CA ALA A 30 -2.76 9.08 -8.05
C ALA A 30 -4.12 9.13 -7.33
N ARG A 31 -5.23 9.17 -8.08
CA ARG A 31 -6.58 9.16 -7.51
C ARG A 31 -6.89 7.86 -6.76
N ARG A 32 -6.48 6.72 -7.32
CA ARG A 32 -6.61 5.44 -6.64
C ARG A 32 -5.76 5.38 -5.37
N GLN A 33 -4.55 5.91 -5.40
CA GLN A 33 -3.67 5.97 -4.24
C GLN A 33 -4.19 6.90 -3.14
N GLU A 34 -4.81 8.03 -3.49
CA GLU A 34 -5.47 8.93 -2.53
C GLU A 34 -6.62 8.21 -1.80
N ALA A 35 -7.50 7.53 -2.55
CA ALA A 35 -8.58 6.73 -1.97
C ALA A 35 -8.05 5.60 -1.07
N LYS A 36 -7.02 4.86 -1.53
CA LYS A 36 -6.36 3.81 -0.73
C LYS A 36 -5.73 4.36 0.55
N SER A 37 -5.11 5.54 0.49
CA SER A 37 -4.50 6.16 1.67
C SER A 37 -5.56 6.55 2.71
N LEU A 38 -6.72 7.04 2.28
CA LEU A 38 -7.85 7.29 3.16
C LEU A 38 -8.41 5.99 3.77
N GLU A 39 -8.52 4.94 2.97
CA GLU A 39 -8.93 3.61 3.43
C GLU A 39 -7.97 3.04 4.48
N LEU A 40 -6.66 3.15 4.26
CA LEU A 40 -5.62 2.74 5.21
C LEU A 40 -5.74 3.50 6.54
N ARG A 41 -5.98 4.81 6.50
CA ARG A 41 -6.18 5.64 7.69
C ARG A 41 -7.42 5.20 8.47
N ALA A 42 -8.53 4.94 7.78
CA ALA A 42 -9.75 4.44 8.40
C ALA A 42 -9.53 3.05 9.04
N ALA A 43 -8.89 2.13 8.31
CA ALA A 43 -8.57 0.79 8.77
C ALA A 43 -7.64 0.79 9.98
N THR A 44 -6.63 1.66 10.00
CA THR A 44 -5.72 1.82 11.14
C THR A 44 -6.49 2.24 12.39
N ARG A 45 -7.37 3.24 12.27
CA ARG A 45 -8.22 3.70 13.39
C ARG A 45 -9.18 2.62 13.87
N LEU A 46 -9.80 1.88 12.96
CA LEU A 46 -10.69 0.77 13.29
C LEU A 46 -9.94 -0.39 13.97
N SER A 47 -8.74 -0.68 13.51
CA SER A 47 -7.89 -1.74 14.09
C SER A 47 -7.44 -1.38 15.50
N ARG A 48 -7.13 -0.10 15.79
CA ARG A 48 -6.87 0.37 17.16
C ARG A 48 -8.10 0.21 18.06
N LEU A 49 -9.28 0.51 17.54
CA LEU A 49 -10.54 0.34 18.28
C LEU A 49 -10.80 -1.13 18.60
N TRP A 50 -10.63 -2.04 17.64
CA TRP A 50 -10.78 -3.48 17.85
C TRP A 50 -9.71 -4.05 18.77
N TYR A 51 -8.47 -3.54 18.69
CA TYR A 51 -7.41 -3.88 19.64
C TYR A 51 -7.82 -3.58 21.09
N ALA A 52 -8.38 -2.39 21.34
CA ALA A 52 -8.86 -2.02 22.67
C ALA A 52 -10.05 -2.87 23.16
N GLN A 53 -10.78 -3.51 22.25
CA GLN A 53 -11.89 -4.42 22.55
C GLN A 53 -11.46 -5.88 22.69
N GLY A 54 -10.15 -6.20 22.65
CA GLY A 54 -9.66 -7.58 22.70
C GLY A 54 -9.77 -8.34 21.37
N ARG A 55 -10.20 -7.68 20.29
CA ARG A 55 -10.40 -8.28 18.95
C ARG A 55 -9.13 -8.18 18.11
N HIS A 56 -8.04 -8.75 18.62
CA HIS A 56 -6.70 -8.60 18.06
C HIS A 56 -6.54 -9.23 16.66
N GLU A 57 -7.14 -10.42 16.43
CA GLU A 57 -7.05 -11.09 15.13
C GLU A 57 -7.84 -10.35 14.05
N ASP A 58 -9.05 -9.87 14.35
CA ASP A 58 -9.85 -9.05 13.42
C ASP A 58 -9.11 -7.75 13.04
N ALA A 59 -8.52 -7.07 14.04
CA ALA A 59 -7.73 -5.86 13.84
C ALA A 59 -6.52 -6.13 12.94
N ARG A 60 -5.84 -7.25 13.17
CA ARG A 60 -4.68 -7.63 12.36
C ARG A 60 -5.07 -7.96 10.93
N GLN A 61 -6.11 -8.77 10.74
CA GLN A 61 -6.50 -9.24 9.42
C GLN A 61 -6.93 -8.09 8.52
N LEU A 62 -7.82 -7.22 9.01
CA LEU A 62 -8.28 -6.05 8.25
C LEU A 62 -7.11 -5.15 7.84
N LEU A 63 -6.23 -4.83 8.79
CA LEU A 63 -5.10 -3.93 8.52
C LEU A 63 -4.08 -4.58 7.58
N ALA A 64 -3.84 -5.89 7.70
CA ALA A 64 -2.91 -6.61 6.85
C ALA A 64 -3.40 -6.70 5.40
N ASP A 65 -4.69 -6.96 5.20
CA ASP A 65 -5.32 -6.95 3.88
C ASP A 65 -5.10 -5.59 3.20
N ILE A 66 -5.49 -4.50 3.85
CA ILE A 66 -5.40 -3.15 3.27
C ILE A 66 -3.95 -2.71 3.08
N TYR A 67 -3.07 -2.99 4.03
CA TYR A 67 -1.63 -2.71 3.92
C TYR A 67 -0.98 -3.48 2.75
N GLY A 68 -1.43 -4.70 2.46
CA GLY A 68 -0.92 -5.53 1.36
C GLY A 68 -1.22 -4.99 -0.05
N TRP A 69 -2.18 -4.07 -0.20
CA TRP A 69 -2.50 -3.43 -1.49
C TRP A 69 -1.53 -2.33 -1.93
N PHE A 70 -0.59 -1.96 -1.05
CA PHE A 70 0.43 -0.94 -1.32
C PHE A 70 1.71 -1.62 -1.79
N SER A 71 2.14 -1.27 -3.00
CA SER A 71 3.44 -1.69 -3.56
C SER A 71 4.52 -0.60 -3.42
N GLU A 72 4.10 0.63 -3.14
CA GLU A 72 4.94 1.84 -3.10
C GLU A 72 4.44 2.78 -1.99
N GLY A 73 5.24 3.81 -1.67
CA GLY A 73 4.83 4.82 -0.69
C GLY A 73 5.06 4.42 0.77
N PHE A 74 5.80 3.36 1.08
CA PHE A 74 6.10 2.92 2.46
C PHE A 74 6.80 3.97 3.36
N ALA A 75 7.29 5.06 2.78
CA ALA A 75 7.83 6.21 3.51
C ALA A 75 6.73 7.20 3.97
N THR A 76 5.47 7.02 3.58
CA THR A 76 4.38 7.90 4.02
C THR A 76 4.03 7.64 5.49
N PRO A 77 3.63 8.67 6.24
CA PRO A 77 3.26 8.53 7.65
C PRO A 77 2.17 7.47 7.89
N ASP A 78 1.18 7.40 7.00
CA ASP A 78 0.05 6.48 7.15
C ASP A 78 0.50 5.00 7.03
N LEU A 79 1.40 4.69 6.09
CA LEU A 79 1.94 3.33 5.94
C LEU A 79 2.91 2.98 7.08
N GLN A 80 3.69 3.94 7.57
CA GLN A 80 4.56 3.71 8.73
C GLN A 80 3.72 3.40 9.99
N GLU A 81 2.65 4.16 10.23
CA GLU A 81 1.76 3.93 11.36
C GLU A 81 1.08 2.55 11.27
N ALA A 82 0.52 2.21 10.11
CA ALA A 82 -0.10 0.91 9.88
C ALA A 82 0.88 -0.25 10.12
N ARG A 83 2.14 -0.11 9.70
CA ARG A 83 3.19 -1.12 9.94
C ARG A 83 3.48 -1.29 11.42
N LEU A 84 3.62 -0.19 12.17
CA LEU A 84 3.86 -0.24 13.61
C LEU A 84 2.70 -0.92 14.35
N LEU A 85 1.47 -0.62 13.96
CA LEU A 85 0.29 -1.25 14.55
C LEU A 85 0.23 -2.75 14.21
N LEU A 86 0.54 -3.16 12.98
CA LEU A 86 0.63 -4.58 12.60
C LEU A 86 1.66 -5.35 13.43
N ASP A 87 2.81 -4.72 13.72
CA ASP A 87 3.86 -5.31 14.56
C ASP A 87 3.39 -5.45 16.03
N GLN A 88 2.73 -4.42 16.58
CA GLN A 88 2.12 -4.49 17.91
C GLN A 88 1.06 -5.60 18.00
N LEU A 89 0.20 -5.71 16.98
CA LEU A 89 -0.82 -6.75 16.88
C LEU A 89 -0.21 -8.15 16.79
N ALA A 90 0.92 -8.29 16.10
CA ALA A 90 1.66 -9.56 16.01
C ALA A 90 2.21 -10.00 17.38
N ARG A 91 2.80 -9.05 18.13
CA ARG A 91 3.39 -9.31 19.45
C ARG A 91 2.34 -9.66 20.49
N THR A 92 1.16 -9.04 20.41
CA THR A 92 0.07 -9.25 21.38
C THR A 92 -0.45 -10.69 21.35
N ARG A 93 -0.38 -11.36 20.20
CA ARG A 93 -0.72 -12.78 20.06
C ARG A 93 0.16 -13.71 20.92
N GLY A 94 1.35 -13.27 21.30
CA GLY A 94 2.28 -14.03 22.14
C GLY A 94 2.03 -13.90 23.65
N ILE A 95 1.39 -12.82 24.12
CA ILE A 95 1.35 -12.48 25.55
C ILE A 95 0.11 -13.05 26.26
N MET A 96 -1.02 -13.21 25.56
CA MET A 96 -2.25 -13.78 26.14
C MET A 96 -2.44 -15.27 25.91
N GLY A 97 -1.60 -15.91 25.08
CA GLY A 97 -1.66 -17.36 24.81
C GLY A 97 -1.12 -18.24 25.95
N GLU A 98 -0.31 -17.69 26.87
CA GLU A 98 0.38 -18.48 27.91
C GLU A 98 -0.19 -18.29 29.32
N SER A 99 -1.14 -17.36 29.53
CA SER A 99 -1.60 -16.99 30.88
C SER A 99 -2.89 -17.70 31.34
N LEU A 100 -3.33 -18.75 30.65
CA LEU A 100 -4.59 -19.48 30.93
C LEU A 100 -4.39 -20.96 31.32
N LEU A 101 -3.17 -21.36 31.71
CA LEU A 101 -2.84 -22.72 32.15
C LEU A 101 -2.25 -22.80 33.58
N ARG A 102 -2.67 -21.91 34.49
CA ARG A 102 -2.40 -22.07 35.93
C ARG A 102 -3.64 -21.88 36.77
#